data_AF-F9Q6G1-F1
#
_entry.id   AF-F9Q6G1-F1
#
_cell.length_a   1.000
_cell.length_b   1.000
_cell.length_c   1.000
_cell.angle_alpha   90.00
_cell.angle_beta   90.00
_cell.angle_gamma   90.00
#
_symmetry.space_group_name_H-M   'P 1'
#
loop_
_entity.id
_entity.type
_entity.pdbx_description
1 polymer ?
#
loop_
_entity_poly.entity_id
_entity_poly.type
_entity_poly.pdbx_seq_one_letter_code
_entity_poly.pdbx_strand_id
1 'polypeptide(L)'
;MAKLTKKMKAIKAGVDSTKAYEINEAIAVLKQFATAKFVESVDVAVNLGIDPRKSDQNVRGATVLPHGTGREVRVAVFTQGANADAAKEAGADLVGMEDLAEQIKKAK
;
A
#
# COMPACT_ATOMS: atom_id res chain seq x y z
N MET A 1 23.25 -19.45 -3.05
CA MET A 1 22.39 -18.74 -2.08
C MET A 1 23.08 -17.47 -1.62
N ALA A 2 22.43 -16.32 -1.69
CA ALA A 2 23.01 -15.06 -1.27
C ALA A 2 23.32 -15.07 0.25
N LYS A 3 24.44 -14.48 0.65
CA LYS A 3 24.85 -14.40 2.06
C LYS A 3 23.87 -13.50 2.82
N LEU A 4 23.21 -14.05 3.84
CA LEU A 4 22.28 -13.28 4.69
C LEU A 4 23.00 -12.11 5.37
N THR A 5 22.34 -10.95 5.35
CA THR A 5 22.83 -9.75 6.04
C THR A 5 22.75 -9.92 7.56
N LYS A 6 23.52 -9.13 8.32
CA LYS A 6 23.49 -9.17 9.79
C LYS A 6 22.08 -8.94 10.34
N LYS A 7 21.31 -8.01 9.74
CA LYS A 7 19.92 -7.73 10.10
C LYS A 7 19.00 -8.94 9.86
N MET A 8 19.09 -9.58 8.70
CA MET A 8 18.27 -10.75 8.39
C MET A 8 18.54 -11.93 9.34
N LYS A 9 19.78 -12.12 9.76
CA LYS A 9 20.13 -13.16 10.74
C LYS A 9 19.52 -12.90 12.12
N ALA A 10 19.54 -11.65 12.58
CA ALA A 10 18.93 -11.28 13.85
C ALA A 10 17.41 -11.49 13.86
N ILE A 11 16.72 -11.10 12.77
CA ILE A 11 15.27 -11.31 12.61
C ILE A 11 14.94 -12.81 12.62
N LYS A 12 15.68 -13.61 11.85
CA LYS A 12 15.46 -15.07 11.77
C LYS A 12 15.69 -15.78 13.12
N ALA A 13 16.55 -15.24 13.98
CA ALA A 13 16.79 -15.78 15.32
C ALA A 13 15.67 -15.44 16.31
N GLY A 14 14.97 -14.33 16.13
CA GLY A 14 13.91 -13.87 17.03
C GLY A 14 12.48 -14.25 16.61
N VAL A 15 12.31 -14.87 15.44
CA VAL A 15 11.00 -15.26 14.90
C VAL A 15 10.98 -16.76 14.64
N ASP A 16 9.96 -17.45 15.15
CA ASP A 16 9.69 -18.85 14.86
C ASP A 16 8.82 -18.96 13.61
N SER A 17 9.36 -19.54 12.54
CA SER A 17 8.63 -19.69 11.27
C SER A 17 7.52 -20.74 11.30
N THR A 18 7.46 -21.57 12.34
CA THR A 18 6.47 -22.65 12.48
C THR A 18 5.32 -22.30 13.41
N LYS A 19 5.49 -21.27 14.26
CA LYS A 19 4.44 -20.80 15.16
C LYS A 19 3.45 -19.91 14.41
N ALA A 20 2.16 -20.20 14.60
CA ALA A 20 1.09 -19.26 14.25
C ALA A 20 0.98 -18.20 15.36
N TYR A 21 1.35 -16.96 15.03
CA TYR A 21 1.21 -15.82 15.94
C TYR A 21 -0.19 -15.22 15.84
N GLU A 22 -0.73 -14.75 16.96
CA GLU A 22 -1.90 -13.87 16.95
C GLU A 22 -1.52 -12.52 16.33
N ILE A 23 -2.47 -11.82 15.72
CA ILE A 23 -2.21 -10.59 14.95
C ILE A 23 -1.51 -9.51 15.81
N ASN A 24 -1.96 -9.31 17.05
CA ASN A 24 -1.35 -8.29 17.92
C ASN A 24 0.06 -8.69 18.36
N GLU A 25 0.28 -9.97 18.65
CA GLU A 25 1.61 -10.50 18.96
C GLU A 25 2.57 -10.33 17.77
N ALA A 26 2.10 -10.65 16.55
CA ALA A 26 2.87 -10.49 15.33
C ALA A 26 3.26 -9.03 15.07
N ILE A 27 2.33 -8.08 15.26
CA ILE A 27 2.61 -6.64 15.11
C ILE A 27 3.63 -6.16 16.14
N ALA A 28 3.55 -6.62 17.39
CA ALA A 28 4.50 -6.26 18.43
C ALA A 28 5.93 -6.74 18.08
N VAL A 29 6.06 -7.98 17.61
CA VAL A 29 7.33 -8.54 17.15
C VAL A 29 7.87 -7.77 15.93
N LEU A 30 7.03 -7.46 14.94
CA LEU A 30 7.43 -6.68 13.76
C LEU A 30 8.00 -5.31 14.15
N LYS A 31 7.37 -4.61 15.11
CA LYS A 31 7.84 -3.30 15.58
C LYS A 31 9.21 -3.33 16.25
N GLN A 32 9.62 -4.45 16.86
CA GLN A 32 10.96 -4.59 17.47
C GLN A 32 12.07 -4.58 16.42
N PHE A 33 11.78 -5.01 15.20
CA PHE A 33 12.75 -5.08 14.09
C PHE A 33 12.66 -3.91 13.11
N ALA A 34 11.73 -2.98 13.36
CA ALA A 34 11.57 -1.75 12.60
C ALA A 34 12.69 -0.77 12.97
N THR A 35 13.77 -0.78 12.18
CA THR A 35 14.98 0.03 12.44
C THR A 35 15.10 1.22 11.50
N ALA A 36 14.17 1.43 10.57
CA ALA A 36 14.20 2.58 9.70
C ALA A 36 13.85 3.87 10.44
N LYS A 37 14.33 5.00 9.92
CA LYS A 37 14.08 6.34 10.48
C LYS A 37 12.73 6.95 10.04
N PHE A 38 11.99 6.24 9.19
CA PHE A 38 10.71 6.68 8.64
C PHE A 38 9.62 5.67 9.00
N VAL A 39 8.35 6.04 8.77
CA VAL A 39 7.21 5.16 9.03
C VAL A 39 7.24 3.96 8.07
N GLU A 40 7.65 2.80 8.59
CA GLU A 40 7.69 1.56 7.82
C GLU A 40 6.28 1.09 7.44
N SER A 41 6.17 0.38 6.31
CA SER A 41 4.91 -0.22 5.84
C SER A 41 4.90 -1.70 6.14
N VAL A 42 3.75 -2.20 6.60
CA VAL A 42 3.53 -3.63 6.81
C VAL A 42 2.91 -4.20 5.55
N ASP A 43 3.50 -5.29 5.05
CA ASP A 43 3.00 -6.04 3.89
C ASP A 43 2.55 -7.44 4.34
N VAL A 44 1.56 -8.00 3.64
CA VAL A 44 0.98 -9.30 3.94
C VAL A 44 1.08 -10.17 2.70
N ALA A 45 1.93 -11.20 2.77
CA ALA A 45 2.05 -12.19 1.72
C ALA A 45 1.01 -13.30 1.93
N VAL A 46 0.05 -13.41 1.01
CA VAL A 46 -0.96 -14.48 1.00
C VAL A 46 -0.69 -15.39 -0.18
N ASN A 47 -0.43 -16.68 0.10
CA ASN A 47 -0.32 -17.68 -0.95
C ASN A 47 -1.73 -18.16 -1.33
N LEU A 48 -2.12 -17.90 -2.58
CA LEU A 48 -3.41 -18.31 -3.11
C LEU A 48 -3.28 -19.65 -3.84
N GLY A 49 -4.30 -20.52 -3.72
CA GLY A 49 -4.34 -21.82 -4.40
C GLY A 49 -4.70 -21.74 -5.89
N ILE A 50 -4.31 -20.66 -6.60
CA ILE A 50 -4.64 -20.42 -8.01
C ILE A 50 -3.53 -20.92 -8.94
N ASP A 51 -3.89 -21.30 -10.16
CA ASP A 51 -2.93 -21.57 -11.23
C ASP A 51 -2.69 -20.30 -12.06
N PRO A 52 -1.52 -19.64 -11.94
CA PRO A 52 -1.24 -18.38 -12.63
C PRO A 52 -1.14 -18.52 -14.16
N ARG A 53 -1.07 -19.75 -14.70
CA ARG A 53 -1.06 -20.01 -16.15
C ARG A 53 -2.46 -19.91 -16.76
N LYS A 54 -3.51 -20.00 -15.93
CA LYS A 54 -4.91 -19.90 -16.32
C LYS A 54 -5.37 -18.46 -16.12
N SER A 55 -5.64 -17.76 -17.21
CA SER A 55 -5.97 -16.33 -17.20
C SER A 55 -7.24 -16.00 -16.39
N ASP A 56 -8.18 -16.94 -16.29
CA ASP A 56 -9.41 -16.86 -15.52
C ASP A 56 -9.19 -16.93 -14.00
N GLN A 57 -8.05 -17.44 -13.54
CA GLN A 57 -7.73 -17.56 -12.12
C GLN A 57 -6.82 -16.43 -11.61
N ASN A 58 -6.41 -15.51 -12.49
CA ASN A 58 -5.52 -14.42 -12.10
C ASN A 58 -6.29 -13.34 -11.33
N VAL A 59 -5.87 -13.07 -10.10
CA VAL A 59 -6.51 -12.07 -9.23
C VAL A 59 -5.75 -10.75 -9.34
N ARG A 60 -6.40 -9.74 -9.93
CA ARG A 60 -5.87 -8.37 -9.96
C ARG A 60 -6.99 -7.40 -9.60
N GLY A 61 -6.86 -6.74 -8.47
CA GLY A 61 -7.85 -5.78 -7.99
C GLY A 61 -7.23 -4.73 -7.08
N ALA A 62 -7.98 -3.66 -6.87
CA ALA A 62 -7.71 -2.66 -5.84
C ALA A 62 -8.97 -2.54 -4.98
N THR A 63 -8.80 -2.38 -3.68
CA THR A 63 -9.91 -2.13 -2.76
C THR A 63 -9.53 -0.99 -1.82
N VAL A 64 -10.54 -0.26 -1.36
CA VAL A 64 -10.37 0.74 -0.31
C VAL A 64 -10.28 0.01 1.02
N LEU A 65 -9.27 0.34 1.82
CA LEU A 65 -9.12 -0.20 3.18
C LEU A 65 -10.06 0.55 4.13
N PRO A 66 -10.76 -0.14 5.05
CA PRO A 66 -11.72 0.47 5.97
C PRO A 66 -11.08 1.49 6.93
N HIS A 67 -9.77 1.36 7.20
CA HIS A 67 -9.00 2.28 8.04
C HIS A 67 -8.01 3.13 7.22
N GLY A 68 -8.14 3.12 5.89
CA GLY A 68 -7.19 3.76 4.98
C GLY A 68 -5.80 3.13 5.02
N THR A 69 -4.84 3.79 4.38
CA THR A 69 -3.43 3.35 4.31
C THR A 69 -2.55 4.01 5.39
N GLY A 70 -3.16 4.80 6.31
CA GLY A 70 -2.43 5.60 7.29
C GLY A 70 -1.58 6.72 6.70
N ARG A 71 -1.74 6.99 5.39
CA ARG A 71 -1.09 8.09 4.67
C ARG A 71 -2.15 9.06 4.20
N GLU A 72 -1.79 10.34 4.18
CA GLU A 72 -2.62 11.38 3.60
C GLU A 72 -2.64 11.20 2.08
N VAL A 73 -3.76 10.69 1.55
CA VAL A 73 -3.97 10.48 0.12
C VAL A 73 -4.57 11.75 -0.43
N ARG A 74 -3.85 12.42 -1.35
CA ARG A 74 -4.39 13.54 -2.12
C ARG A 74 -5.00 13.01 -3.41
N VAL A 75 -6.29 13.26 -3.63
CA VAL A 75 -7.05 12.77 -4.79
C VAL A 75 -7.25 13.92 -5.77
N ALA A 76 -6.71 13.74 -6.97
CA ALA A 76 -6.91 14.67 -8.09
C ALA A 76 -7.82 14.03 -9.15
N VAL A 77 -8.90 14.74 -9.51
CA VAL A 77 -9.94 14.26 -10.42
C VAL A 77 -9.94 15.09 -11.70
N PHE A 78 -9.77 14.42 -12.84
CA PHE A 78 -9.83 15.05 -14.16
C PHE A 78 -11.25 15.06 -14.71
N THR A 79 -11.99 16.15 -14.52
CA THR A 79 -13.36 16.33 -15.02
C THR A 79 -13.66 17.78 -15.40
N GLN A 80 -14.70 18.00 -16.21
CA GLN A 80 -15.21 19.32 -16.61
C GLN A 80 -16.74 19.38 -16.43
N GLY A 81 -17.29 20.60 -16.37
CA GLY A 81 -18.74 20.84 -16.31
C GLY A 81 -19.37 20.35 -15.00
N ALA A 82 -20.62 19.86 -15.06
CA ALA A 82 -21.38 19.44 -13.88
C ALA A 82 -20.71 18.32 -13.05
N ASN A 83 -19.86 17.50 -13.68
CA ASN A 83 -19.11 16.45 -12.99
C ASN A 83 -17.96 17.01 -12.15
N ALA A 84 -17.48 18.22 -12.44
CA ALA A 84 -16.47 18.89 -11.64
C ALA A 84 -17.03 19.37 -10.30
N ASP A 85 -18.27 19.86 -10.30
CA ASP A 85 -18.95 20.28 -9.07
C ASP A 85 -19.28 19.07 -8.20
N ALA A 86 -19.78 17.98 -8.81
CA ALA A 86 -19.99 16.71 -8.11
C ALA A 86 -18.68 16.13 -7.52
N ALA A 87 -17.55 16.28 -8.22
CA ALA A 87 -16.25 15.82 -7.72
C ALA A 87 -15.74 16.66 -6.55
N LYS A 88 -15.97 17.98 -6.56
CA LYS A 88 -15.65 18.86 -5.43
C LYS A 88 -16.52 18.54 -4.21
N GLU A 89 -17.81 18.32 -4.41
CA GLU A 89 -18.73 17.92 -3.34
C GLU A 89 -18.40 16.54 -2.76
N ALA A 90 -17.90 15.62 -3.59
CA ALA A 90 -17.43 14.31 -3.16
C ALA A 90 -16.09 14.33 -2.39
N GLY A 91 -15.44 15.50 -2.25
CA GLY A 91 -14.23 15.66 -1.45
C GLY A 91 -12.92 15.43 -2.21
N ALA A 92 -12.87 15.68 -3.52
CA ALA A 92 -11.62 15.69 -4.27
C ALA A 92 -10.77 16.93 -3.93
N ASP A 93 -9.48 16.73 -3.67
CA ASP A 93 -8.55 17.82 -3.31
C ASP A 93 -8.24 18.74 -4.50
N LEU A 94 -8.22 18.18 -5.72
CA LEU A 94 -7.96 18.93 -6.95
C LEU A 94 -8.92 18.47 -8.04
N VAL A 95 -9.59 19.42 -8.70
CA VAL A 95 -10.49 19.15 -9.82
C VAL A 95 -10.17 20.09 -10.97
N GLY A 96 -9.87 19.53 -12.15
CA GLY A 96 -9.61 20.31 -13.36
C GLY A 96 -9.21 19.42 -14.54
N MET A 97 -9.27 19.96 -15.76
CA MET A 97 -8.88 19.21 -16.98
C MET A 97 -7.58 19.74 -17.57
N GLU A 98 -7.62 20.89 -18.26
CA GLU A 98 -6.45 21.47 -18.92
C GLU A 98 -5.52 22.16 -17.92
N ASP A 99 -6.06 22.92 -16.97
CA ASP A 99 -5.25 23.61 -15.95
C ASP A 99 -4.50 22.64 -15.02
N LEU A 100 -5.16 21.53 -14.64
CA LEU A 100 -4.55 20.49 -13.82
C LEU A 100 -3.50 19.71 -14.61
N ALA A 101 -3.77 19.41 -15.88
CA ALA A 101 -2.81 18.76 -16.77
C ALA A 101 -1.57 19.64 -16.98
N GLU A 102 -1.74 20.95 -17.14
CA GLU A 102 -0.63 21.89 -17.23
C GLU A 102 0.15 22.01 -15.91
N GLN A 103 -0.52 22.08 -14.77
CA GLN A 103 0.14 22.11 -13.46
C GLN A 103 0.98 20.85 -13.22
N ILE A 104 0.44 19.67 -13.53
CA ILE A 104 1.18 18.40 -13.40
C ILE A 104 2.36 18.34 -14.38
N LYS A 105 2.22 18.92 -15.58
CA LYS A 105 3.28 18.95 -16.58
C LYS A 105 4.38 19.99 -16.27
N LYS A 106 4.03 21.09 -15.58
CA LYS A 106 4.96 22.16 -15.17
C LYS A 106 5.63 21.88 -13.83
N ALA A 107 4.98 21.16 -12.92
CA ALA A 107 5.56 20.74 -11.66
C ALA A 107 6.66 19.69 -11.93
N LYS A 108 7.91 20.12 -11.83
CA LYS A 108 9.11 19.29 -11.90
C LYS A 108 9.65 19.03 -10.50
#